data_AF-A0A670ZP73-F1
#
_entry.id   AF-A0A670ZP73-F1
#
_cell.length_a   1.000
_cell.length_b   1.000
_cell.length_c   1.000
_cell.angle_alpha   90.00
_cell.angle_beta   90.00
_cell.angle_gamma   90.00
#
_symmetry.space_group_name_H-M   'P 1'
#
loop_
_entity.id
_entity.type
_entity.pdbx_description
1 polymer ?
#
loop_
_entity_poly.entity_id
_entity_poly.type
_entity_poly.pdbx_seq_one_letter_code
_entity_poly.pdbx_strand_id
1 'polypeptide(L)'
;MGGGDLNLKKSWHPQTLRNVEKVWKAEQKHEAERKKIEELQRELHEERAREEMQRYAEDVGAVKKREEEKKRDVLNNPVKMKKIKELLQNSLEKKKKKKKEKKKKHKKHRHHNSSSEDEEIKTKYVLYTVYIYSFNII
;
A
#
# COMPACT_ATOMS: atom_id res chain seq x y z
N MET A 1 26.41 -2.44 -85.02
CA MET A 1 25.75 -3.70 -84.62
C MET A 1 25.35 -3.58 -83.16
N GLY A 2 24.06 -3.39 -82.87
CA GLY A 2 23.55 -3.26 -81.51
C GLY A 2 23.39 -4.63 -80.85
N GLY A 3 24.30 -4.99 -79.95
CA GLY A 3 24.21 -6.18 -79.12
C GLY A 3 23.64 -5.83 -77.75
N GLY A 4 22.31 -5.82 -77.63
CA GLY A 4 21.66 -5.71 -76.31
C GLY A 4 21.93 -6.95 -75.45
N ASP A 5 21.94 -6.78 -74.13
CA ASP A 5 22.20 -7.85 -73.15
C ASP A 5 21.28 -9.07 -73.41
N LEU A 6 21.90 -10.20 -73.71
CA LEU A 6 21.24 -11.46 -74.03
C LEU A 6 20.46 -12.01 -72.84
N ASN A 7 20.83 -11.63 -71.60
CA ASN A 7 20.15 -12.08 -70.39
C ASN A 7 18.74 -11.53 -70.25
N LEU A 8 18.46 -10.34 -70.79
CA LEU A 8 17.13 -9.73 -70.78
C LEU A 8 16.10 -10.52 -71.61
N LYS A 9 16.57 -11.44 -72.47
CA LYS A 9 15.71 -12.36 -73.24
C LYS A 9 15.41 -13.66 -72.50
N LYS A 10 16.01 -13.90 -71.32
CA LYS A 10 15.81 -15.11 -70.53
C LYS A 10 14.59 -14.94 -69.61
N SER A 11 13.69 -15.92 -69.61
CA SER A 11 12.45 -15.90 -68.83
C SER A 11 12.67 -15.92 -67.31
N TRP A 12 13.81 -16.43 -66.84
CA TRP A 12 14.17 -16.49 -65.43
C TRP A 12 14.87 -15.23 -64.92
N HIS A 13 15.23 -14.28 -65.79
CA HIS A 13 15.98 -13.09 -65.38
C HIS A 13 15.09 -12.16 -64.54
N PRO A 14 15.50 -11.79 -63.31
CA PRO A 14 14.64 -11.10 -62.35
C PRO A 14 14.22 -9.69 -62.78
N GLN A 15 15.02 -9.03 -63.62
CA GLN A 15 14.76 -7.67 -64.08
C GLN A 15 13.83 -7.61 -65.31
N THR A 16 13.34 -8.76 -65.79
CA THR A 16 12.30 -8.77 -66.82
C THR A 16 10.98 -8.26 -66.25
N LEU A 17 10.24 -7.46 -67.02
CA LEU A 17 8.97 -6.84 -66.58
C LEU A 17 7.98 -7.87 -66.00
N ARG A 18 7.91 -9.07 -66.58
CA ARG A 18 7.04 -10.16 -66.11
C ARG A 18 7.41 -10.67 -64.72
N ASN A 19 8.70 -10.78 -64.41
CA ASN A 19 9.16 -11.25 -63.10
C ASN A 19 9.03 -10.16 -62.05
N VAL A 20 9.33 -8.92 -62.41
CA VAL A 20 9.09 -7.75 -61.54
C VAL A 20 7.59 -7.63 -61.20
N GLU A 21 6.70 -7.79 -62.18
CA GLU A 21 5.25 -7.78 -61.96
C GLU A 21 4.79 -8.95 -61.06
N LYS A 22 5.37 -10.14 -61.23
CA LYS A 22 5.06 -11.32 -60.41
C LYS A 22 5.46 -11.10 -58.94
N VAL A 23 6.66 -10.55 -58.71
CA VAL A 23 7.13 -10.21 -57.36
C VAL A 23 6.23 -9.15 -56.75
N TRP A 24 5.93 -8.08 -57.49
CA TRP A 24 5.05 -7.01 -57.01
C TRP A 24 3.65 -7.52 -56.62
N LYS A 25 3.04 -8.39 -57.44
CA LYS A 25 1.75 -9.01 -57.09
C LYS A 25 1.84 -9.89 -55.84
N ALA A 26 2.95 -10.61 -55.66
CA ALA A 26 3.16 -11.44 -54.48
C ALA A 26 3.34 -10.58 -53.21
N GLU A 27 4.10 -9.49 -53.30
CA GLU A 27 4.29 -8.54 -52.21
C GLU A 27 2.96 -7.87 -51.82
N GLN A 28 2.16 -7.43 -52.80
CA GLN A 28 0.84 -6.85 -52.54
C GLN A 28 -0.11 -7.83 -51.83
N LYS A 29 -0.14 -9.09 -52.30
CA LYS A 29 -0.95 -10.13 -51.67
C LYS A 29 -0.49 -10.40 -50.23
N HIS A 30 0.82 -10.51 -50.03
CA HIS A 30 1.41 -10.74 -48.72
C HIS A 30 1.14 -9.56 -47.76
N GLU A 31 1.20 -8.32 -48.25
CA GLU A 31 0.90 -7.15 -47.45
C GLU A 31 -0.59 -7.06 -47.07
N ALA A 32 -1.49 -7.44 -47.99
CA ALA A 32 -2.91 -7.57 -47.69
C ALA A 32 -3.18 -8.65 -46.63
N GLU A 33 -2.54 -9.81 -46.73
CA GLU A 33 -2.63 -10.88 -45.74
C GLU A 33 -2.10 -10.44 -44.37
N ARG A 34 -0.95 -9.77 -44.33
CA ARG A 34 -0.38 -9.22 -43.09
C ARG A 34 -1.31 -8.23 -42.40
N LYS A 35 -1.87 -7.28 -43.16
CA LYS A 35 -2.84 -6.32 -42.63
C LYS A 35 -4.08 -7.01 -42.06
N LYS A 36 -4.56 -8.08 -42.73
CA LYS A 36 -5.70 -8.85 -42.23
C LYS A 36 -5.38 -9.60 -40.94
N ILE A 37 -4.19 -10.17 -40.84
CA ILE A 37 -3.73 -10.84 -39.61
C ILE A 37 -3.60 -9.83 -38.46
N GLU A 38 -3.04 -8.66 -38.72
CA GLU A 38 -2.88 -7.60 -37.71
C GLU A 38 -4.24 -7.10 -37.19
N GLU A 39 -5.21 -6.90 -38.09
CA GLU A 39 -6.58 -6.54 -37.72
C GLU A 39 -7.22 -7.59 -36.80
N LEU A 40 -7.10 -8.88 -37.16
CA LEU A 40 -7.61 -9.99 -36.34
C LEU A 40 -6.91 -10.09 -34.98
N GLN A 41 -5.59 -9.86 -34.93
CA GLN A 41 -4.84 -9.83 -33.67
C GLN A 41 -5.31 -8.69 -32.76
N ARG A 42 -5.59 -7.52 -33.34
CA ARG A 42 -6.14 -6.38 -32.59
C ARG A 42 -7.53 -6.70 -32.03
N GLU A 43 -8.42 -7.27 -32.83
CA GLU A 43 -9.75 -7.68 -32.39
C GLU A 43 -9.69 -8.67 -31.21
N LEU A 44 -8.86 -9.72 -31.33
CA LEU A 44 -8.66 -10.70 -30.25
C LEU A 44 -8.09 -10.07 -28.98
N HIS A 45 -7.16 -9.11 -29.13
CA HIS A 45 -6.59 -8.41 -27.99
C HIS A 45 -7.63 -7.54 -27.28
N GLU A 46 -8.48 -6.83 -28.04
CA GLU A 46 -9.57 -6.03 -27.48
C GLU A 46 -10.63 -6.89 -26.78
N GLU A 47 -10.99 -8.03 -27.36
CA GLU A 47 -11.94 -8.98 -26.76
C GLU A 47 -11.40 -9.51 -25.43
N ARG A 48 -10.15 -9.99 -25.40
CA ARG A 48 -9.50 -10.45 -24.17
C ARG A 48 -9.44 -9.35 -23.11
N ALA A 49 -9.12 -8.12 -23.49
CA ALA A 49 -9.09 -7.00 -22.55
C ALA A 49 -10.47 -6.70 -21.95
N ARG A 50 -11.55 -6.83 -22.74
CA ARG A 50 -12.92 -6.70 -22.23
C ARG A 50 -13.28 -7.84 -21.27
N GLU A 51 -12.95 -9.08 -21.63
CA GLU A 51 -13.20 -10.25 -20.77
C GLU A 51 -12.42 -10.17 -19.46
N GLU A 52 -11.15 -9.76 -19.48
CA GLU A 52 -10.36 -9.55 -18.27
C GLU A 52 -10.95 -8.46 -17.38
N MET A 53 -11.39 -7.34 -17.96
CA MET A 53 -12.03 -6.27 -17.19
C MET A 53 -13.33 -6.76 -16.52
N GLN A 54 -14.15 -7.53 -17.23
CA GLN A 54 -15.37 -8.12 -16.68
C GLN A 54 -15.06 -9.12 -15.57
N ARG A 55 -14.14 -10.05 -15.81
CA ARG A 55 -13.70 -11.04 -14.80
C ARG A 55 -13.14 -10.37 -13.55
N TYR A 56 -12.35 -9.30 -13.71
CA TYR A 56 -11.82 -8.56 -12.58
C TYR A 56 -12.94 -7.87 -11.78
N ALA A 57 -13.90 -7.23 -12.46
CA ALA A 57 -15.04 -6.61 -11.80
C ALA A 57 -15.91 -7.63 -11.04
N GLU A 58 -16.15 -8.80 -11.64
CA GLU A 58 -16.87 -9.91 -11.02
C GLU A 58 -16.12 -10.47 -9.81
N ASP A 59 -14.82 -10.71 -9.91
CA ASP A 59 -14.02 -11.25 -8.81
C ASP A 59 -13.95 -10.27 -7.64
N VAL A 60 -13.68 -8.98 -7.90
CA VAL A 60 -13.69 -7.94 -6.86
C VAL A 60 -15.07 -7.80 -6.23
N GLY A 61 -16.14 -7.84 -7.02
CA GLY A 61 -17.51 -7.81 -6.52
C GLY A 61 -17.86 -9.04 -5.66
N ALA A 62 -17.46 -10.23 -6.11
CA ALA A 62 -17.68 -11.48 -5.40
C ALA A 62 -16.89 -11.55 -4.09
N VAL A 63 -15.64 -11.07 -4.07
CA VAL A 63 -14.82 -10.98 -2.85
C VAL A 63 -15.48 -10.05 -1.83
N LYS A 64 -15.89 -8.84 -2.25
CA LYS A 64 -16.58 -7.88 -1.35
C LYS A 64 -17.85 -8.47 -0.76
N LYS A 65 -18.70 -9.09 -1.59
CA LYS A 65 -19.95 -9.72 -1.13
C LYS A 65 -19.69 -10.82 -0.10
N ARG A 66 -18.66 -11.66 -0.33
CA ARG A 66 -18.28 -12.75 0.58
C ARG A 66 -17.73 -12.23 1.91
N GLU A 67 -17.00 -11.12 1.90
CA GLU A 67 -16.51 -10.46 3.12
C GLU A 67 -17.66 -9.83 3.93
N GLU A 68 -18.59 -9.15 3.26
CA GLU A 68 -19.77 -8.56 3.88
C GLU A 68 -20.65 -9.62 4.52
N GLU A 69 -20.88 -10.75 3.84
CA GLU A 69 -21.64 -11.87 4.37
C GLU A 69 -20.98 -12.45 5.62
N LYS A 70 -19.67 -12.73 5.60
CA LYS A 70 -18.93 -13.19 6.79
C LYS A 70 -19.04 -12.20 7.95
N LYS A 71 -18.92 -10.90 7.67
CA LYS A 71 -19.06 -9.85 8.69
C LYS A 71 -20.47 -9.85 9.29
N ARG A 72 -21.49 -10.00 8.43
CA ARG A 72 -22.89 -10.09 8.83
C ARG A 72 -23.14 -11.32 9.70
N ASP A 73 -22.59 -12.48 9.34
CA ASP A 73 -22.72 -13.73 10.10
C ASP A 73 -22.11 -13.63 11.51
N VAL A 74 -20.96 -12.97 11.64
CA VAL A 74 -20.37 -12.70 12.96
C VAL A 74 -21.26 -11.78 13.78
N LEU A 75 -21.85 -10.76 13.15
CA LEU A 75 -22.68 -9.77 13.83
C LEU A 75 -24.05 -10.33 14.23
N ASN A 76 -24.65 -11.17 13.39
CA ASN A 76 -25.92 -11.84 13.64
C ASN A 76 -25.80 -12.94 14.70
N ASN A 77 -24.60 -13.42 15.00
CA ASN A 77 -24.38 -14.41 16.05
C ASN A 77 -24.26 -13.75 17.43
N PRO A 78 -25.28 -13.87 18.31
CA PRO A 78 -25.29 -13.18 19.59
C PRO A 78 -24.22 -13.70 20.56
N VAL A 79 -23.81 -14.97 20.44
CA VAL A 79 -22.77 -15.57 21.28
C VAL A 79 -21.40 -15.00 20.93
N LYS A 80 -21.07 -14.92 19.64
CA LYS A 80 -19.83 -14.30 19.17
C LYS A 80 -19.78 -12.81 19.53
N MET A 81 -20.88 -12.09 19.40
CA MET A 81 -20.96 -10.67 19.77
C MET A 81 -20.78 -10.42 21.27
N LYS A 82 -21.36 -11.26 22.13
CA LYS A 82 -21.09 -11.19 23.59
C LYS A 82 -19.60 -11.37 23.86
N LYS A 83 -18.95 -12.34 23.20
CA LYS A 83 -17.51 -12.59 23.39
C LYS A 83 -16.65 -11.41 22.94
N ILE A 84 -16.99 -10.80 21.81
CA ILE A 84 -16.30 -9.61 21.28
C ILE A 84 -16.47 -8.43 22.25
N LYS A 85 -17.69 -8.17 22.75
CA LYS A 85 -17.96 -7.11 23.73
C LYS A 85 -17.17 -7.31 25.02
N GLU A 86 -17.09 -8.54 25.50
CA GLU A 86 -16.37 -8.91 26.72
C GLU A 86 -14.84 -8.71 26.57
N LEU A 87 -14.27 -9.13 25.44
CA LEU A 87 -12.85 -8.88 25.13
C LEU A 87 -12.54 -7.37 25.06
N LEU A 88 -13.42 -6.58 24.46
CA LEU A 88 -13.29 -5.12 24.39
C LEU A 88 -13.32 -4.50 25.79
N GLN A 89 -14.29 -4.88 26.64
CA GLN A 89 -14.39 -4.39 28.02
C GLN A 89 -13.13 -4.71 28.83
N ASN A 90 -12.62 -5.94 28.74
CA ASN A 90 -11.38 -6.36 29.41
C ASN A 90 -10.17 -5.53 28.98
N SER A 91 -10.05 -5.21 27.69
CA SER A 91 -8.94 -4.38 27.17
C SER A 91 -9.00 -2.95 27.71
N LEU A 92 -10.19 -2.37 27.80
CA LEU A 92 -10.43 -1.03 28.32
C LEU A 92 -10.16 -0.96 29.83
N GLU A 93 -10.57 -1.98 30.59
CA GLU A 93 -10.27 -2.08 32.02
C GLU A 93 -8.78 -2.23 32.30
N LYS A 94 -8.07 -3.08 31.54
CA LYS A 94 -6.61 -3.18 31.63
C LYS A 94 -5.93 -1.84 31.33
N LYS A 95 -6.40 -1.10 30.32
CA LYS A 95 -5.88 0.25 29.97
C LYS A 95 -6.15 1.26 31.10
N LYS A 96 -7.34 1.26 31.69
CA LYS A 96 -7.70 2.10 32.84
C LYS A 96 -6.85 1.78 34.07
N LYS A 97 -6.65 0.49 34.40
CA LYS A 97 -5.76 0.05 35.49
C LYS A 97 -4.32 0.53 35.27
N LYS A 98 -3.74 0.31 34.08
CA LYS A 98 -2.40 0.81 33.73
C LYS A 98 -2.28 2.33 33.88
N LYS A 99 -3.28 3.10 33.44
CA LYS A 99 -3.31 4.57 33.59
C LYS A 99 -3.35 5.00 35.05
N LYS A 100 -4.18 4.35 35.88
CA LYS A 100 -4.25 4.59 37.33
C LYS A 100 -2.92 4.25 38.02
N GLU A 101 -2.29 3.14 37.65
CA GLU A 101 -1.01 2.70 38.22
C GLU A 101 0.13 3.67 37.88
N LYS A 102 0.23 4.12 36.61
CA LYS A 102 1.17 5.18 36.22
C LYS A 102 0.96 6.47 37.03
N LYS A 103 -0.29 6.92 37.20
CA LYS A 103 -0.60 8.13 37.98
C LYS A 103 -0.19 7.98 39.46
N LYS A 104 -0.39 6.81 40.06
CA LYS A 104 0.07 6.50 41.43
C LYS A 104 1.60 6.52 41.55
N LYS A 105 2.33 5.93 40.60
CA LYS A 105 3.80 5.96 40.57
C LYS A 105 4.33 7.39 40.47
N HIS A 106 3.79 8.22 39.56
CA HIS A 106 4.17 9.63 39.46
C HIS A 106 3.87 10.43 40.74
N LYS A 107 2.77 10.15 41.45
CA LYS A 107 2.47 10.80 42.72
C LYS A 107 3.43 10.37 43.85
N LYS A 108 3.82 9.08 43.90
CA LYS A 108 4.78 8.59 44.90
C LYS A 108 6.17 9.23 44.74
N HIS A 109 6.64 9.39 43.49
CA HIS A 109 7.91 10.08 43.23
C HIS A 109 7.86 11.58 43.56
N ARG A 110 6.71 12.26 43.45
CA ARG A 110 6.58 13.67 43.88
C ARG A 110 6.73 13.88 45.39
N HIS A 111 6.28 12.94 46.21
CA HIS A 111 6.34 13.11 47.67
C HIS A 111 7.74 12.89 48.27
N HIS A 112 8.67 12.27 47.52
CA HIS A 112 10.01 12.04 48.06
C HIS A 112 10.97 13.22 47.84
N ASN A 113 10.68 14.13 46.91
CA ASN A 113 11.54 15.30 46.66
C ASN A 113 11.20 16.52 47.52
N SER A 114 10.05 16.54 48.20
CA SER A 114 9.61 17.68 49.02
C SER A 114 10.19 17.68 50.43
N SER A 115 10.75 16.56 50.91
CA SER A 115 11.18 16.42 52.32
C SER A 115 12.65 16.79 52.55
N SER A 116 13.44 17.00 51.49
CA SER A 116 14.86 17.33 51.61
C SER A 116 15.13 18.83 51.64
N GLU A 117 14.27 19.64 51.01
CA GLU A 117 14.44 21.10 50.93
C GLU A 117 13.98 21.79 52.23
N ASP A 118 12.96 21.25 52.92
CA ASP A 118 12.42 21.83 54.15
C ASP A 118 13.35 21.70 55.37
N GLU A 119 14.16 20.64 55.46
CA GLU A 119 15.14 20.47 56.54
C GLU A 119 16.37 21.38 56.37
N GLU A 120 16.74 21.68 55.12
CA GLU A 120 17.85 22.60 54.82
C GLU A 120 17.48 24.07 55.12
N ILE A 121 16.21 24.43 54.97
CA ILE A 121 15.72 25.79 55.27
C ILE A 121 15.63 26.01 56.79
N LYS A 122 15.15 25.02 57.55
CA LYS A 122 15.08 25.11 59.03
C LYS A 122 16.46 25.27 59.65
N THR A 123 17.44 24.50 59.19
CA THR A 123 18.82 24.56 59.71
C THR A 123 19.46 25.92 59.44
N LYS A 124 19.27 26.49 58.24
CA LYS A 124 19.75 27.85 57.92
C LYS A 124 19.09 28.93 58.78
N TYR A 125 17.78 28.81 59.05
CA TYR A 125 17.08 29.74 59.93
C TYR A 125 17.58 29.68 61.38
N VAL A 126 17.80 28.48 61.92
CA VAL A 126 18.31 28.29 63.29
C VAL A 126 19.73 28.84 63.44
N LEU A 127 20.61 28.62 62.45
CA LEU A 127 21.96 29.17 62.48
C LEU A 127 21.95 30.70 62.38
N TYR A 128 21.07 31.26 61.55
CA TYR A 128 20.91 32.70 61.40
C TYR A 128 20.38 33.37 62.67
N THR A 129 19.40 32.77 63.37
CA THR A 129 18.91 33.31 64.64
C THR A 129 19.99 33.27 65.71
N VAL A 130 20.71 32.16 65.86
CA VAL A 130 21.83 32.06 66.81
C VAL A 130 22.90 33.10 66.51
N TYR A 131 23.24 33.31 65.23
CA TYR A 131 24.21 34.34 64.82
C TYR A 131 23.75 35.76 65.21
N ILE A 132 22.48 36.11 64.96
CA ILE A 132 21.92 37.42 65.33
C ILE A 132 21.95 37.64 66.85
N TYR A 133 21.55 36.65 67.65
CA TYR A 133 21.56 36.78 69.11
C TYR A 133 22.98 36.86 69.69
N SER A 134 23.96 36.25 69.03
CA SER A 134 25.38 36.34 69.42
C SER A 134 25.97 37.74 69.16
N PHE A 135 25.46 38.46 68.16
CA PHE A 135 25.97 39.77 67.75
C PHE A 135 25.25 40.98 68.39
N ASN A 136 24.12 40.78 69.07
CA ASN A 136 23.33 41.86 69.72
C ASN A 136 23.50 41.92 71.26
N ILE A 137 24.50 41.23 71.83
CA ILE A 137 24.80 41.20 73.28
C ILE A 137 26.05 42.05 73.64
N ILE A 138 26.50 42.92 72.73
CA ILE A 138 27.52 43.96 72.99
C ILE A 138 26.87 45.32 72.77
#